data_AF-A0A1V5ITX6-F1
#
_entry.id   AF-A0A1V5ITX6-F1
#
_cell.length_a   1.000
_cell.length_b   1.000
_cell.length_c   1.000
_cell.angle_alpha   90.00
_cell.angle_beta   90.00
_cell.angle_gamma   90.00
#
_symmetry.space_group_name_H-M   'P 1'
#
loop_
_entity.id
_entity.type
_entity.pdbx_description
1 polymer ?
#
loop_
_entity_poly.entity_id
_entity_poly.type
_entity_poly.pdbx_seq_one_letter_code
_entity_poly.pdbx_strand_id
1 'polypeptide(L)'
;MTEACYTYMFNGCIGLVEAPALPATALADYCYEAMFNSCVSLTEAPDLPATTLSSRCYYYMFSGCSGLTKAPALPAKTMTYYCYYNMFNGCSGLTEAPELPATTLDEYCYSFMFSGCIGLTEAPELPAATLAERCYSYMFNCCTGLTKAPALPATNLAEFCYEAMFYSCTGLTEAPELPATTLSNFCYNGMFANCTGLKEAPELPAAILTDRCYYMMFSGCTGLTKAPELSAAILTEYCYYKMFSGCTGLTEAPVLPATTLAANCYEAMFSGCTKLNSLKVGFTSWLDTEDATLNWVNNVSPTGTFVCPYGLDTSVRDDSHVPVGWTVDVGTGIAPVMDNSAANGVIYNTSGQRAGEQNRGIVIQNGRKYFNR
;
A
#
# COMPACT_ATOMS: atom_id res chain seq x y z
N MET A 1 -2.65 32.81 -31.84
CA MET A 1 -2.84 31.38 -32.16
C MET A 1 -4.19 31.02 -31.59
N THR A 2 -5.18 30.78 -32.43
CA THR A 2 -6.57 30.60 -32.00
C THR A 2 -6.76 29.29 -31.23
N GLU A 3 -7.24 29.45 -30.00
CA GLU A 3 -7.64 28.47 -28.99
C GLU A 3 -8.86 27.65 -29.46
N ALA A 4 -8.69 26.77 -30.44
CA ALA A 4 -9.77 25.82 -30.78
C ALA A 4 -9.70 24.62 -29.81
N CYS A 5 -10.31 24.80 -28.64
CA CYS A 5 -10.50 23.76 -27.62
C CYS A 5 -11.87 23.07 -27.84
N TYR A 6 -11.90 21.75 -28.01
CA TYR A 6 -13.11 20.92 -28.12
C TYR A 6 -13.65 20.45 -26.75
N THR A 7 -13.29 21.20 -25.71
CA THR A 7 -13.66 20.97 -24.31
C THR A 7 -15.17 20.79 -24.17
N TYR A 8 -15.59 19.69 -23.52
CA TYR A 8 -17.00 19.34 -23.25
C TYR A 8 -17.93 19.16 -24.47
N MET A 9 -17.41 19.10 -25.72
CA MET A 9 -18.24 19.19 -26.93
C MET A 9 -19.40 18.16 -27.01
N PHE A 10 -19.17 16.93 -26.57
CA PHE A 10 -20.18 15.84 -26.52
C PHE A 10 -20.46 15.39 -25.07
N ASN A 11 -20.22 16.26 -24.08
CA ASN A 11 -20.43 15.89 -22.69
C ASN A 11 -21.90 15.49 -22.42
N GLY A 12 -22.10 14.31 -21.85
CA GLY A 12 -23.41 13.76 -21.52
C GLY A 12 -24.24 13.33 -22.73
N CYS A 13 -23.64 13.18 -23.92
CA CYS A 13 -24.35 12.71 -25.11
C CYS A 13 -24.67 11.21 -25.02
N ILE A 14 -25.75 10.87 -24.30
CA ILE A 14 -26.16 9.48 -24.07
C ILE A 14 -26.54 8.70 -25.33
N GLY A 15 -26.81 9.37 -26.45
CA GLY A 15 -27.16 8.74 -27.74
C GLY A 15 -26.01 8.64 -28.73
N LEU A 16 -24.80 9.10 -28.38
CA LEU A 16 -23.64 9.02 -29.26
C LEU A 16 -23.10 7.59 -29.25
N VAL A 17 -23.21 6.89 -30.37
CA VAL A 17 -22.73 5.50 -30.52
C VAL A 17 -21.34 5.44 -31.14
N GLU A 18 -21.05 6.36 -32.07
CA GLU A 18 -19.78 6.49 -32.78
C GLU A 18 -19.25 7.91 -32.59
N ALA A 19 -17.98 8.05 -32.21
CA ALA A 19 -17.33 9.34 -32.07
C ALA A 19 -16.86 9.89 -33.44
N PRO A 20 -16.90 11.21 -33.66
CA PRO A 20 -16.29 11.81 -34.82
C PRO A 20 -14.76 11.74 -34.76
N ALA A 21 -14.10 11.75 -35.92
CA ALA A 21 -12.65 11.89 -36.01
C ALA A 21 -12.18 13.21 -35.39
N LEU A 22 -11.05 13.16 -34.69
CA LEU A 22 -10.48 14.32 -34.00
C LEU A 22 -9.50 15.07 -34.90
N PRO A 23 -9.74 16.36 -35.21
CA PRO A 23 -8.93 17.09 -36.19
C PRO A 23 -7.63 17.70 -35.64
N ALA A 24 -7.49 17.87 -34.32
CA ALA A 24 -6.34 18.56 -33.75
C ALA A 24 -5.16 17.59 -33.52
N THR A 25 -4.05 17.83 -34.22
CA THR A 25 -2.79 17.08 -34.06
C THR A 25 -1.80 17.79 -33.13
N ALA A 26 -1.99 19.09 -32.92
CA ALA A 26 -1.24 19.91 -31.97
C ALA A 26 -2.22 20.43 -30.92
N LEU A 27 -2.07 19.95 -29.68
CA LEU A 27 -3.02 20.23 -28.61
C LEU A 27 -2.58 21.46 -27.82
N ALA A 28 -3.52 22.37 -27.58
CA ALA A 28 -3.39 23.35 -26.51
C ALA A 28 -3.75 22.70 -25.16
N ASP A 29 -3.55 23.43 -24.06
CA ASP A 29 -4.06 22.99 -22.77
C ASP A 29 -5.57 22.77 -22.83
N TYR A 30 -6.07 21.71 -22.18
CA TYR A 30 -7.50 21.35 -22.13
C TYR A 30 -8.17 20.99 -23.47
N CYS A 31 -7.41 20.80 -24.56
CA CYS A 31 -7.93 20.69 -25.94
C CYS A 31 -9.14 19.75 -26.10
N TYR A 32 -9.11 18.57 -25.49
CA TYR A 32 -10.17 17.56 -25.54
C TYR A 32 -10.71 17.19 -24.15
N GLU A 33 -10.59 18.10 -23.18
CA GLU A 33 -11.10 17.90 -21.83
C GLU A 33 -12.58 17.50 -21.87
N ALA A 34 -12.90 16.38 -21.23
CA ALA A 34 -14.25 15.86 -21.00
C ALA A 34 -15.13 15.80 -22.27
N MET A 35 -14.50 15.74 -23.45
CA MET A 35 -15.19 15.84 -24.73
C MET A 35 -16.31 14.81 -24.86
N PHE A 36 -16.07 13.57 -24.43
CA PHE A 36 -17.05 12.47 -24.47
C PHE A 36 -17.51 12.02 -23.07
N ASN A 37 -17.22 12.78 -22.02
CA ASN A 37 -17.56 12.38 -20.65
C ASN A 37 -19.08 12.12 -20.52
N SER A 38 -19.46 11.00 -19.89
CA SER A 38 -20.82 10.46 -19.75
C SER A 38 -21.53 10.08 -21.06
N CYS A 39 -20.80 9.80 -22.15
CA CYS A 39 -21.38 9.20 -23.37
C CYS A 39 -21.59 7.69 -23.18
N VAL A 40 -22.64 7.31 -22.44
CA VAL A 40 -22.88 5.91 -22.04
C VAL A 40 -23.10 4.92 -23.19
N SER A 41 -23.50 5.40 -24.38
CA SER A 41 -23.72 4.56 -25.57
C SER A 41 -22.50 4.47 -26.51
N LEU A 42 -21.42 5.20 -26.23
CA LEU A 42 -20.23 5.20 -27.07
C LEU A 42 -19.50 3.87 -26.89
N THR A 43 -19.38 3.07 -27.95
CA THR A 43 -18.82 1.70 -27.87
C THR A 43 -17.35 1.61 -28.27
N GLU A 44 -16.89 2.52 -29.13
CA GLU A 44 -15.52 2.64 -29.62
C GLU A 44 -15.05 4.09 -29.54
N ALA A 45 -13.82 4.31 -29.06
CA ALA A 45 -13.21 5.62 -28.99
C ALA A 45 -12.65 6.04 -30.36
N PRO A 46 -12.60 7.35 -30.68
CA PRO A 46 -11.91 7.83 -31.86
C PRO A 46 -10.39 7.74 -31.69
N ASP A 47 -9.67 7.70 -32.81
CA ASP A 47 -8.20 7.81 -32.81
C ASP A 47 -7.75 9.14 -32.18
N LEU A 48 -6.65 9.08 -31.42
CA LEU A 48 -6.02 10.24 -30.79
C LEU A 48 -4.73 10.62 -31.54
N PRO A 49 -4.76 11.57 -32.48
CA PRO A 49 -3.66 11.79 -33.42
C PRO A 49 -2.47 12.55 -32.84
N ALA A 50 -2.60 13.15 -31.65
CA ALA A 50 -1.52 13.92 -31.05
C ALA A 50 -0.48 13.02 -30.38
N THR A 51 0.79 13.18 -30.79
CA THR A 51 1.94 12.49 -30.18
C THR A 51 2.66 13.34 -29.13
N THR A 52 2.37 14.64 -29.10
CA THR A 52 2.89 15.60 -28.13
C THR A 52 1.71 16.14 -27.33
N LEU A 53 1.77 15.94 -26.01
CA LEU A 53 0.68 16.31 -25.11
C LEU A 53 0.91 17.69 -24.49
N SER A 54 -0.20 18.35 -24.16
CA SER A 54 -0.25 19.60 -23.40
C SER A 54 -1.01 19.37 -22.09
N SER A 55 -0.95 20.33 -21.18
CA SER A 55 -1.54 20.19 -19.84
C SER A 55 -3.04 19.88 -19.96
N ARG A 56 -3.50 18.82 -19.26
CA ARG A 56 -4.92 18.43 -19.20
C ARG A 56 -5.59 18.19 -20.57
N CYS A 57 -4.84 17.97 -21.64
CA CYS A 57 -5.42 17.95 -22.98
C CYS A 57 -6.43 16.82 -23.23
N TYR A 58 -6.40 15.72 -22.45
CA TYR A 58 -7.39 14.63 -22.50
C TYR A 58 -8.04 14.35 -21.13
N TYR A 59 -8.04 15.35 -20.23
CA TYR A 59 -8.61 15.29 -18.88
C TYR A 59 -10.08 14.84 -18.92
N TYR A 60 -10.45 13.77 -18.19
CA TYR A 60 -11.81 13.17 -18.21
C TYR A 60 -12.37 12.77 -19.59
N MET A 61 -11.58 12.67 -20.66
CA MET A 61 -12.11 12.62 -22.03
C MET A 61 -13.23 11.59 -22.25
N PHE A 62 -13.11 10.37 -21.72
CA PHE A 62 -14.09 9.28 -21.82
C PHE A 62 -14.67 8.86 -20.46
N SER A 63 -14.52 9.67 -19.42
CA SER A 63 -15.08 9.36 -18.10
C SER A 63 -16.57 9.04 -18.20
N GLY A 64 -17.08 8.05 -17.47
CA GLY A 64 -18.48 7.62 -17.49
C GLY A 64 -18.97 6.99 -18.80
N CYS A 65 -18.11 6.71 -19.79
CA CYS A 65 -18.50 6.00 -21.02
C CYS A 65 -18.65 4.50 -20.74
N SER A 66 -19.72 4.11 -20.05
CA SER A 66 -19.93 2.72 -19.60
C SER A 66 -20.09 1.70 -20.75
N GLY A 67 -20.49 2.16 -21.94
CA GLY A 67 -20.57 1.33 -23.16
C GLY A 67 -19.25 1.12 -23.88
N LEU A 68 -18.19 1.85 -23.52
CA LEU A 68 -16.90 1.82 -24.22
C LEU A 68 -16.21 0.48 -23.95
N THR A 69 -16.01 -0.32 -25.00
CA THR A 69 -15.42 -1.67 -24.87
C THR A 69 -13.93 -1.73 -25.21
N LYS A 70 -13.45 -0.77 -26.01
CA LYS A 70 -12.06 -0.65 -26.46
C LYS A 70 -11.56 0.78 -26.32
N ALA A 71 -10.39 0.93 -25.70
CA ALA A 71 -9.71 2.22 -25.60
C ALA A 71 -8.97 2.56 -26.91
N PRO A 72 -8.74 3.85 -27.20
CA PRO A 72 -7.87 4.26 -28.30
C PRO A 72 -6.40 4.08 -27.93
N ALA A 73 -5.52 4.05 -28.94
CA ALA A 73 -4.08 4.01 -28.73
C ALA A 73 -3.57 5.32 -28.07
N LEU A 74 -2.63 5.21 -27.13
CA LEU A 74 -2.04 6.34 -26.39
C LEU A 74 -0.51 6.42 -26.64
N PRO A 75 -0.06 6.96 -27.79
CA PRO A 75 1.33 6.80 -28.24
C PRO A 75 2.36 7.66 -27.50
N ALA A 76 1.94 8.54 -26.59
CA ALA A 76 2.81 9.52 -25.96
C ALA A 76 3.85 8.86 -25.03
N LYS A 77 5.14 9.21 -25.23
CA LYS A 77 6.26 8.69 -24.42
C LYS A 77 6.65 9.60 -23.25
N THR A 78 6.17 10.83 -23.28
CA THR A 78 6.40 11.85 -22.26
C THR A 78 5.05 12.42 -21.85
N MET A 79 4.76 12.37 -20.56
CA MET A 79 3.52 12.90 -20.00
C MET A 79 3.68 14.34 -19.54
N THR A 80 2.55 15.04 -19.48
CA THR A 80 2.41 16.38 -18.92
C THR A 80 1.34 16.38 -17.82
N TYR A 81 1.41 17.37 -16.94
CA TYR A 81 0.47 17.61 -15.84
C TYR A 81 -0.99 17.24 -16.19
N TYR A 82 -1.55 16.28 -15.45
CA TYR A 82 -2.96 15.83 -15.54
C TYR A 82 -3.44 15.36 -16.93
N CYS A 83 -2.55 15.03 -17.87
CA CYS A 83 -2.97 14.82 -19.26
C CYS A 83 -4.03 13.72 -19.45
N TYR A 84 -3.91 12.56 -18.78
CA TYR A 84 -4.86 11.44 -18.87
C TYR A 84 -5.61 11.18 -17.57
N TYR A 85 -5.65 12.17 -16.68
CA TYR A 85 -6.36 12.08 -15.42
C TYR A 85 -7.85 11.75 -15.65
N ASN A 86 -8.35 10.72 -14.96
CA ASN A 86 -9.72 10.19 -15.09
C ASN A 86 -10.17 9.84 -16.54
N MET A 87 -9.25 9.67 -17.49
CA MET A 87 -9.60 9.54 -18.90
C MET A 87 -10.65 8.44 -19.18
N PHE A 88 -10.55 7.29 -18.52
CA PHE A 88 -11.49 6.17 -18.62
C PHE A 88 -12.21 5.86 -17.30
N ASN A 89 -12.28 6.82 -16.37
CA ASN A 89 -12.98 6.60 -15.09
C ASN A 89 -14.42 6.13 -15.35
N GLY A 90 -14.88 5.07 -14.69
CA GLY A 90 -16.24 4.55 -14.83
C GLY A 90 -16.56 3.93 -16.20
N CYS A 91 -15.57 3.65 -17.06
CA CYS A 91 -15.77 2.89 -18.30
C CYS A 91 -15.98 1.40 -17.98
N SER A 92 -17.13 1.06 -17.41
CA SER A 92 -17.42 -0.28 -16.90
C SER A 92 -17.39 -1.39 -17.96
N GLY A 93 -17.62 -1.05 -19.24
CA GLY A 93 -17.55 -1.96 -20.37
C GLY A 93 -16.14 -2.20 -20.92
N LEU A 94 -15.13 -1.44 -20.47
CA LEU A 94 -13.77 -1.55 -20.99
C LEU A 94 -13.14 -2.85 -20.48
N THR A 95 -12.78 -3.75 -21.39
CA THR A 95 -12.26 -5.09 -21.06
C THR A 95 -10.74 -5.20 -21.14
N GLU A 96 -10.13 -4.37 -21.98
CA GLU A 96 -8.69 -4.29 -22.22
C GLU A 96 -8.23 -2.83 -22.10
N ALA A 97 -7.13 -2.60 -21.40
CA ALA A 97 -6.51 -1.28 -21.30
C ALA A 97 -5.64 -0.99 -22.53
N PRO A 98 -5.49 0.28 -22.92
CA PRO A 98 -4.53 0.66 -23.94
C PRO A 98 -3.09 0.53 -23.41
N GLU A 99 -2.12 0.37 -24.30
CA GLU A 99 -0.70 0.46 -23.95
C GLU A 99 -0.36 1.85 -23.38
N LEU A 100 0.49 1.90 -22.36
CA LEU A 100 0.96 3.14 -21.72
C LEU A 100 2.50 3.26 -21.87
N PRO A 101 2.99 3.71 -23.04
CA PRO A 101 4.43 3.68 -23.37
C PRO A 101 5.26 4.76 -22.66
N ALA A 102 4.66 5.62 -21.84
CA ALA A 102 5.35 6.74 -21.23
C ALA A 102 6.32 6.30 -20.13
N THR A 103 7.59 6.71 -20.27
CA THR A 103 8.64 6.47 -19.27
C THR A 103 8.97 7.73 -18.46
N THR A 104 8.57 8.90 -18.95
CA THR A 104 8.74 10.18 -18.27
C THR A 104 7.37 10.70 -17.86
N LEU A 105 7.12 10.69 -16.56
CA LEU A 105 5.83 10.99 -15.96
C LEU A 105 5.86 12.34 -15.25
N ASP A 106 4.77 13.09 -15.38
CA ASP A 106 4.52 14.36 -14.71
C ASP A 106 3.39 14.19 -13.68
N GLU A 107 3.17 15.17 -12.82
CA GLU A 107 2.25 15.04 -11.70
C GLU A 107 0.82 14.70 -12.18
N TYR A 108 0.17 13.78 -11.45
CA TYR A 108 -1.20 13.32 -11.70
C TYR A 108 -1.49 12.72 -13.08
N CYS A 109 -0.48 12.37 -13.87
CA CYS A 109 -0.67 12.06 -15.29
C CYS A 109 -1.67 10.94 -15.60
N TYR A 110 -1.72 9.89 -14.76
CA TYR A 110 -2.61 8.73 -14.92
C TYR A 110 -3.54 8.53 -13.72
N SER A 111 -3.68 9.52 -12.82
CA SER A 111 -4.50 9.30 -11.62
C SER A 111 -5.96 9.04 -11.99
N PHE A 112 -6.58 8.09 -11.30
CA PHE A 112 -7.96 7.63 -11.55
C PHE A 112 -8.25 7.16 -12.98
N MET A 113 -7.23 6.97 -13.84
CA MET A 113 -7.43 6.76 -15.28
C MET A 113 -8.41 5.62 -15.58
N PHE A 114 -8.34 4.49 -14.86
CA PHE A 114 -9.22 3.35 -15.01
C PHE A 114 -10.12 3.10 -13.79
N SER A 115 -10.23 4.05 -12.86
CA SER A 115 -11.03 3.87 -11.66
C SER A 115 -12.48 3.52 -12.01
N GLY A 116 -13.01 2.40 -11.51
CA GLY A 116 -14.37 1.92 -11.80
C GLY A 116 -14.50 1.15 -13.12
N CYS A 117 -13.41 0.80 -13.80
CA CYS A 117 -13.42 -0.11 -14.96
C CYS A 117 -13.63 -1.55 -14.51
N ILE A 118 -14.86 -1.89 -14.10
CA ILE A 118 -15.18 -3.22 -13.55
C ILE A 118 -15.00 -4.38 -14.55
N GLY A 119 -15.04 -4.09 -15.86
CA GLY A 119 -14.83 -5.07 -16.92
C GLY A 119 -13.35 -5.36 -17.23
N LEU A 120 -12.43 -4.53 -16.73
CA LEU A 120 -11.00 -4.65 -17.02
C LEU A 120 -10.42 -5.83 -16.26
N THR A 121 -9.87 -6.81 -16.98
CA THR A 121 -9.39 -8.07 -16.38
C THR A 121 -7.87 -8.14 -16.18
N GLU A 122 -7.13 -7.41 -17.00
CA GLU A 122 -5.67 -7.28 -16.96
C GLU A 122 -5.27 -5.80 -17.04
N ALA A 123 -4.27 -5.40 -16.27
CA ALA A 123 -3.73 -4.05 -16.28
C ALA A 123 -2.70 -3.87 -17.42
N PRO A 124 -2.53 -2.65 -17.96
CA PRO A 124 -1.47 -2.34 -18.90
C PRO A 124 -0.10 -2.35 -18.21
N GLU A 125 0.97 -2.54 -18.97
CA GLU A 125 2.34 -2.36 -18.47
C GLU A 125 2.58 -0.91 -18.03
N LEU A 126 3.33 -0.73 -16.94
CA LEU A 126 3.71 0.55 -16.37
C LEU A 126 5.24 0.71 -16.38
N PRO A 127 5.85 1.19 -17.48
CA PRO A 127 7.29 1.10 -17.70
C PRO A 127 8.11 2.15 -16.94
N ALA A 128 7.49 3.13 -16.29
CA ALA A 128 8.20 4.21 -15.61
C ALA A 128 8.90 3.74 -14.33
N ALA A 129 10.23 3.92 -14.26
CA ALA A 129 11.03 3.62 -13.06
C ALA A 129 11.10 4.79 -12.06
N THR A 130 10.71 5.99 -12.48
CA THR A 130 10.66 7.20 -11.65
C THR A 130 9.26 7.79 -11.76
N LEU A 131 8.63 8.04 -10.61
CA LEU A 131 7.27 8.55 -10.55
C LEU A 131 7.24 9.97 -10.00
N ALA A 132 6.47 10.84 -10.65
CA ALA A 132 6.05 12.11 -10.10
C ALA A 132 4.93 11.93 -9.06
N GLU A 133 4.65 12.98 -8.30
CA GLU A 133 3.57 12.99 -7.31
C GLU A 133 2.26 12.49 -7.93
N ARG A 134 1.60 11.56 -7.23
CA ARG A 134 0.25 11.06 -7.53
C ARG A 134 0.04 10.42 -8.91
N CYS A 135 1.06 10.23 -9.76
CA CYS A 135 0.77 9.88 -11.16
C CYS A 135 -0.03 8.55 -11.30
N TYR A 136 0.12 7.57 -10.42
CA TYR A 136 -0.70 6.33 -10.44
C TYR A 136 -1.75 6.23 -9.31
N SER A 137 -2.01 7.33 -8.59
CA SER A 137 -3.00 7.33 -7.50
C SER A 137 -4.40 6.97 -8.03
N TYR A 138 -5.08 6.06 -7.33
CA TYR A 138 -6.42 5.55 -7.64
C TYR A 138 -6.57 4.95 -9.05
N MET A 139 -5.48 4.65 -9.76
CA MET A 139 -5.52 4.30 -11.18
C MET A 139 -6.48 3.15 -11.50
N PHE A 140 -6.53 2.12 -10.66
CA PHE A 140 -7.42 0.95 -10.80
C PHE A 140 -8.44 0.84 -9.65
N ASN A 141 -8.70 1.91 -8.92
CA ASN A 141 -9.68 1.91 -7.82
C ASN A 141 -11.04 1.33 -8.29
N CYS A 142 -11.62 0.42 -7.53
CA CYS A 142 -12.86 -0.30 -7.83
C CYS A 142 -12.86 -1.10 -9.16
N CYS A 143 -11.70 -1.49 -9.69
CA CYS A 143 -11.63 -2.44 -10.83
C CYS A 143 -11.85 -3.87 -10.34
N THR A 144 -13.11 -4.23 -10.06
CA THR A 144 -13.46 -5.53 -9.46
C THR A 144 -13.21 -6.73 -10.37
N GLY A 145 -13.11 -6.52 -11.68
CA GLY A 145 -12.74 -7.56 -12.65
C GLY A 145 -11.24 -7.81 -12.77
N LEU A 146 -10.39 -6.92 -12.23
CA LEU A 146 -8.94 -6.99 -12.39
C LEU A 146 -8.39 -8.17 -11.58
N THR A 147 -7.81 -9.15 -12.27
CA THR A 147 -7.31 -10.38 -11.62
C THR A 147 -5.80 -10.37 -11.39
N LYS A 148 -5.07 -9.56 -12.17
CA LYS A 148 -3.61 -9.42 -12.10
C LYS A 148 -3.22 -7.95 -12.08
N ALA A 149 -2.35 -7.59 -11.14
CA ALA A 149 -1.74 -6.27 -11.10
C ALA A 149 -0.59 -6.16 -12.13
N PRO A 150 -0.28 -4.94 -12.60
CA PRO A 150 0.92 -4.70 -13.40
C PRO A 150 2.18 -4.72 -12.53
N ALA A 151 3.34 -4.91 -13.15
CA ALA A 151 4.62 -4.71 -12.47
C ALA A 151 4.80 -3.23 -12.08
N LEU A 152 5.38 -2.99 -10.89
CA LEU A 152 5.61 -1.66 -10.33
C LEU A 152 7.12 -1.44 -10.08
N PRO A 153 7.90 -1.10 -11.12
CA PRO A 153 9.37 -1.16 -11.06
C PRO A 153 10.04 -0.04 -10.25
N ALA A 154 9.29 0.98 -9.82
CA ALA A 154 9.86 2.15 -9.14
C ALA A 154 10.43 1.80 -7.77
N THR A 155 11.72 2.08 -7.56
CA THR A 155 12.44 1.83 -6.29
C THR A 155 12.50 3.06 -5.37
N ASN A 156 12.13 4.23 -5.90
CA ASN A 156 12.03 5.50 -5.16
C ASN A 156 10.68 6.14 -5.50
N LEU A 157 9.87 6.41 -4.49
CA LEU A 157 8.51 6.90 -4.67
C LEU A 157 8.40 8.35 -4.24
N ALA A 158 7.69 9.14 -5.04
CA ALA A 158 7.20 10.47 -4.63
C ALA A 158 5.92 10.33 -3.79
N GLU A 159 5.42 11.47 -3.30
CA GLU A 159 4.22 11.49 -2.45
C GLU A 159 3.01 10.93 -3.18
N PHE A 160 2.22 10.12 -2.47
CA PHE A 160 0.95 9.54 -2.95
C PHE A 160 1.03 8.76 -4.29
N CYS A 161 2.21 8.34 -4.77
CA CYS A 161 2.35 7.76 -6.11
C CYS A 161 1.40 6.60 -6.41
N TYR A 162 1.17 5.72 -5.43
CA TYR A 162 0.30 4.54 -5.54
C TYR A 162 -0.87 4.56 -4.54
N GLU A 163 -1.22 5.75 -4.03
CA GLU A 163 -2.36 5.91 -3.12
C GLU A 163 -3.60 5.25 -3.73
N ALA A 164 -4.22 4.32 -3.00
CA ALA A 164 -5.46 3.63 -3.34
C ALA A 164 -5.50 3.02 -4.75
N MET A 165 -4.33 2.71 -5.34
CA MET A 165 -4.21 2.26 -6.73
C MET A 165 -5.11 1.06 -7.04
N PHE A 166 -5.23 0.10 -6.11
CA PHE A 166 -6.07 -1.10 -6.22
C PHE A 166 -7.20 -1.13 -5.18
N TYR A 167 -7.59 0.00 -4.61
CA TYR A 167 -8.66 0.04 -3.61
C TYR A 167 -9.93 -0.65 -4.13
N SER A 168 -10.51 -1.56 -3.36
CA SER A 168 -11.68 -2.37 -3.72
C SER A 168 -11.55 -3.19 -5.02
N CYS A 169 -10.34 -3.57 -5.43
CA CYS A 169 -10.13 -4.56 -6.50
C CYS A 169 -10.39 -5.98 -5.98
N THR A 170 -11.67 -6.34 -5.82
CA THR A 170 -12.06 -7.62 -5.21
C THR A 170 -11.67 -8.86 -6.02
N GLY A 171 -11.43 -8.71 -7.32
CA GLY A 171 -10.93 -9.78 -8.20
C GLY A 171 -9.42 -10.03 -8.10
N LEU A 172 -8.65 -9.12 -7.51
CA LEU A 172 -7.19 -9.21 -7.45
C LEU A 172 -6.79 -10.27 -6.42
N THR A 173 -6.14 -11.35 -6.86
CA THR A 173 -5.77 -12.46 -5.98
C THR A 173 -4.33 -12.41 -5.50
N GLU A 174 -3.46 -11.73 -6.24
CA GLU A 174 -2.02 -11.60 -5.98
C GLU A 174 -1.63 -10.13 -6.08
N ALA A 175 -0.82 -9.66 -5.13
CA ALA A 175 -0.27 -8.31 -5.17
C ALA A 175 0.96 -8.27 -6.09
N PRO A 176 1.24 -7.11 -6.72
CA PRO A 176 2.51 -6.89 -7.41
C PRO A 176 3.66 -6.79 -6.41
N GLU A 177 4.88 -7.05 -6.87
CA GLU A 177 6.09 -6.75 -6.11
C GLU A 177 6.20 -5.23 -5.83
N LEU A 178 6.64 -4.87 -4.63
CA LEU A 178 6.84 -3.49 -4.19
C LEU A 178 8.32 -3.25 -3.85
N PRO A 179 9.18 -2.98 -4.85
CA PRO A 179 10.63 -2.96 -4.67
C PRO A 179 11.16 -1.68 -3.98
N ALA A 180 10.29 -0.74 -3.63
CA ALA A 180 10.70 0.56 -3.09
C ALA A 180 11.30 0.44 -1.69
N THR A 181 12.57 0.83 -1.56
CA THR A 181 13.26 0.93 -0.26
C THR A 181 13.23 2.35 0.31
N THR A 182 12.94 3.34 -0.53
CA THR A 182 12.82 4.75 -0.17
C THR A 182 11.39 5.20 -0.41
N LEU A 183 10.71 5.53 0.68
CA LEU A 183 9.29 5.90 0.71
C LEU A 183 9.13 7.40 0.90
N SER A 184 8.04 7.95 0.37
CA SER A 184 7.58 9.33 0.62
C SER A 184 6.24 9.31 1.35
N ASN A 185 5.70 10.46 1.75
CA ASN A 185 4.45 10.47 2.50
C ASN A 185 3.31 9.84 1.68
N PHE A 186 2.46 9.04 2.33
CA PHE A 186 1.26 8.43 1.75
C PHE A 186 1.47 7.53 0.50
N CYS A 187 2.70 7.09 0.21
CA CYS A 187 3.00 6.41 -1.06
C CYS A 187 2.12 5.19 -1.38
N TYR A 188 1.79 4.37 -0.37
CA TYR A 188 0.97 3.17 -0.48
C TYR A 188 -0.34 3.28 0.32
N ASN A 189 -0.77 4.50 0.66
CA ASN A 189 -1.97 4.77 1.43
C ASN A 189 -3.18 4.06 0.80
N GLY A 190 -3.79 3.10 1.52
CA GLY A 190 -4.99 2.38 1.09
C GLY A 190 -4.82 1.55 -0.17
N MET A 191 -3.59 1.26 -0.62
CA MET A 191 -3.31 0.69 -1.94
C MET A 191 -4.14 -0.57 -2.25
N PHE A 192 -4.32 -1.48 -1.28
CA PHE A 192 -5.08 -2.71 -1.42
C PHE A 192 -6.32 -2.77 -0.52
N ALA A 193 -6.75 -1.67 0.09
CA ALA A 193 -7.89 -1.70 1.00
C ALA A 193 -9.14 -2.28 0.28
N ASN A 194 -9.86 -3.18 0.95
CA ASN A 194 -11.00 -3.93 0.45
C ASN A 194 -10.71 -4.85 -0.76
N CYS A 195 -9.46 -5.22 -1.02
CA CYS A 195 -9.11 -6.31 -1.93
C CYS A 195 -9.44 -7.66 -1.27
N THR A 196 -10.73 -8.04 -1.27
CA THR A 196 -11.19 -9.25 -0.58
C THR A 196 -10.69 -10.56 -1.20
N GLY A 197 -10.28 -10.53 -2.48
CA GLY A 197 -9.67 -11.66 -3.18
C GLY A 197 -8.18 -11.88 -2.88
N LEU A 198 -7.50 -10.88 -2.30
CA LEU A 198 -6.05 -10.91 -2.07
C LEU A 198 -5.71 -11.90 -0.96
N LYS A 199 -4.91 -12.92 -1.28
CA LYS A 199 -4.59 -14.02 -0.35
C LYS A 199 -3.28 -13.79 0.42
N GLU A 200 -2.32 -13.16 -0.24
CA GLU A 200 -0.98 -12.91 0.27
C GLU A 200 -0.62 -11.44 0.05
N ALA A 201 0.05 -10.85 1.04
CA ALA A 201 0.58 -9.50 0.94
C ALA A 201 1.97 -9.52 0.26
N PRO A 202 2.35 -8.47 -0.46
CA PRO A 202 3.70 -8.32 -1.01
C PRO A 202 4.72 -8.08 0.12
N GLU A 203 6.00 -8.33 -0.17
CA GLU A 203 7.09 -7.91 0.71
C GLU A 203 7.15 -6.38 0.80
N LEU A 204 7.51 -5.86 1.98
CA LEU A 204 7.60 -4.44 2.28
C LEU A 204 9.04 -4.09 2.71
N PRO A 205 9.97 -3.86 1.76
CA PRO A 205 11.41 -3.82 2.04
C PRO A 205 11.91 -2.53 2.70
N ALA A 206 11.06 -1.50 2.83
CA ALA A 206 11.46 -0.23 3.42
C ALA A 206 11.75 -0.34 4.92
N ALA A 207 12.98 -0.01 5.32
CA ALA A 207 13.41 -0.01 6.73
C ALA A 207 13.07 1.29 7.48
N ILE A 208 12.83 2.38 6.74
CA ILE A 208 12.49 3.70 7.27
C ILE A 208 11.15 4.09 6.68
N LEU A 209 10.19 4.38 7.55
CA LEU A 209 8.86 4.82 7.14
C LEU A 209 8.76 6.34 7.14
N THR A 210 7.81 6.80 6.35
CA THR A 210 7.34 8.18 6.26
C THR A 210 5.90 8.26 6.73
N ASP A 211 5.40 9.48 6.93
CA ASP A 211 4.03 9.71 7.39
C ASP A 211 3.03 8.96 6.49
N ARG A 212 2.18 8.14 7.13
CA ARG A 212 1.05 7.44 6.51
C ARG A 212 1.36 6.57 5.29
N CYS A 213 2.61 6.16 5.01
CA CYS A 213 2.85 5.43 3.75
C CYS A 213 2.11 4.08 3.70
N TYR A 214 1.91 3.36 4.82
CA TYR A 214 1.11 2.12 4.86
C TYR A 214 -0.26 2.29 5.53
N TYR A 215 -0.75 3.54 5.64
CA TYR A 215 -2.08 3.85 6.17
C TYR A 215 -3.16 3.04 5.45
N MET A 216 -3.97 2.28 6.19
CA MET A 216 -5.05 1.43 5.67
C MET A 216 -4.67 0.46 4.54
N MET A 217 -3.39 0.17 4.31
CA MET A 217 -2.93 -0.49 3.07
C MET A 217 -3.68 -1.80 2.73
N PHE A 218 -3.99 -2.62 3.74
CA PHE A 218 -4.73 -3.88 3.60
C PHE A 218 -6.09 -3.87 4.33
N SER A 219 -6.60 -2.71 4.76
CA SER A 219 -7.86 -2.61 5.50
C SER A 219 -8.99 -3.32 4.73
N GLY A 220 -9.68 -4.27 5.33
CA GLY A 220 -10.79 -5.01 4.73
C GLY A 220 -10.38 -6.14 3.77
N CYS A 221 -9.10 -6.51 3.71
CA CYS A 221 -8.64 -7.67 2.94
C CYS A 221 -9.03 -8.98 3.66
N THR A 222 -10.28 -9.40 3.50
CA THR A 222 -10.81 -10.59 4.20
C THR A 222 -10.21 -11.91 3.72
N GLY A 223 -9.66 -11.95 2.51
CA GLY A 223 -8.92 -13.09 1.96
C GLY A 223 -7.49 -13.24 2.49
N LEU A 224 -6.92 -12.19 3.10
CA LEU A 224 -5.54 -12.17 3.55
C LEU A 224 -5.38 -13.03 4.82
N THR A 225 -4.65 -14.13 4.71
CA THR A 225 -4.46 -15.07 5.84
C THR A 225 -3.16 -14.84 6.61
N LYS A 226 -2.17 -14.21 5.98
CA LYS A 226 -0.85 -13.95 6.54
C LYS A 226 -0.43 -12.51 6.25
N ALA A 227 0.07 -11.82 7.27
CA ALA A 227 0.62 -10.48 7.11
C ALA A 227 2.05 -10.53 6.52
N PRO A 228 2.49 -9.47 5.80
CA PRO A 228 3.87 -9.32 5.39
C PRO A 228 4.77 -9.02 6.59
N GLU A 229 6.07 -9.25 6.46
CA GLU A 229 7.02 -8.81 7.50
C GLU A 229 7.04 -7.28 7.60
N LEU A 230 7.04 -6.75 8.83
CA LEU A 230 7.17 -5.32 9.11
C LEU A 230 8.50 -5.06 9.83
N SER A 231 9.56 -4.78 9.08
CA SER A 231 10.92 -4.68 9.64
C SER A 231 11.27 -3.29 10.21
N ALA A 232 10.40 -2.28 10.06
CA ALA A 232 10.67 -0.92 10.50
C ALA A 232 10.83 -0.82 12.03
N ALA A 233 12.03 -0.45 12.49
CA ALA A 233 12.32 -0.22 13.91
C ALA A 233 12.04 1.23 14.35
N ILE A 234 12.00 2.17 13.40
CA ILE A 234 11.71 3.58 13.62
C ILE A 234 10.35 3.87 13.02
N LEU A 235 9.40 4.24 13.87
CA LEU A 235 8.03 4.56 13.49
C LEU A 235 7.85 6.07 13.30
N THR A 236 6.91 6.43 12.45
CA THR A 236 6.44 7.81 12.22
C THR A 236 4.94 7.91 12.51
N GLU A 237 4.39 9.11 12.49
CA GLU A 237 2.95 9.33 12.67
C GLU A 237 2.14 8.44 11.70
N TYR A 238 1.08 7.81 12.22
CA TYR A 238 0.10 7.06 11.43
C TYR A 238 0.66 5.97 10.48
N CYS A 239 1.91 5.52 10.66
CA CYS A 239 2.60 4.70 9.66
C CYS A 239 1.88 3.39 9.30
N TYR A 240 1.19 2.77 10.26
CA TYR A 240 0.43 1.52 10.09
C TYR A 240 -1.03 1.65 10.53
N TYR A 241 -1.55 2.87 10.60
CA TYR A 241 -2.91 3.15 11.04
C TYR A 241 -3.92 2.32 10.24
N LYS A 242 -4.74 1.52 10.93
CA LYS A 242 -5.73 0.60 10.33
C LYS A 242 -5.19 -0.32 9.24
N MET A 243 -3.88 -0.58 9.19
CA MET A 243 -3.25 -1.31 8.08
C MET A 243 -3.93 -2.65 7.78
N PHE A 244 -4.34 -3.40 8.81
CA PHE A 244 -5.05 -4.68 8.68
C PHE A 244 -6.48 -4.64 9.23
N SER A 245 -7.06 -3.45 9.48
CA SER A 245 -8.41 -3.32 10.04
C SER A 245 -9.43 -4.10 9.21
N GLY A 246 -10.19 -5.01 9.81
CA GLY A 246 -11.19 -5.84 9.14
C GLY A 246 -10.63 -7.01 8.32
N CYS A 247 -9.33 -7.35 8.45
CA CYS A 247 -8.76 -8.57 7.85
C CYS A 247 -9.22 -9.82 8.62
N THR A 248 -10.46 -10.25 8.40
CA THR A 248 -11.07 -11.38 9.13
C THR A 248 -10.45 -12.74 8.82
N GLY A 249 -9.64 -12.84 7.75
CA GLY A 249 -8.85 -14.02 7.41
C GLY A 249 -7.54 -14.17 8.19
N LEU A 250 -7.02 -13.07 8.76
CA LEU A 250 -5.69 -13.01 9.35
C LEU A 250 -5.65 -13.78 10.68
N THR A 251 -4.79 -14.80 10.78
CA THR A 251 -4.65 -15.62 12.00
C THR A 251 -3.43 -15.23 12.83
N GLU A 252 -2.38 -14.73 12.18
CA GLU A 252 -1.10 -14.36 12.79
C GLU A 252 -0.72 -12.94 12.36
N ALA A 253 -0.45 -12.07 13.33
CA ALA A 253 0.05 -10.72 13.09
C ALA A 253 1.55 -10.76 12.75
N PRO A 254 2.07 -9.76 12.02
CA PRO A 254 3.51 -9.64 11.86
C PRO A 254 4.16 -9.32 13.21
N VAL A 255 5.44 -9.68 13.34
CA VAL A 255 6.24 -9.20 14.47
C VAL A 255 6.36 -7.68 14.35
N LEU A 256 6.12 -6.96 15.45
CA LEU A 256 6.24 -5.50 15.51
C LEU A 256 7.53 -5.13 16.26
N PRO A 257 8.66 -4.87 15.56
CA PRO A 257 9.98 -4.80 16.19
C PRO A 257 10.29 -3.47 16.88
N ALA A 258 9.54 -2.40 16.60
CA ALA A 258 9.79 -1.07 17.14
C ALA A 258 9.81 -1.06 18.68
N THR A 259 10.85 -0.45 19.26
CA THR A 259 11.01 -0.35 20.72
C THR A 259 10.32 0.86 21.32
N THR A 260 9.96 1.84 20.48
CA THR A 260 9.31 3.08 20.86
C THR A 260 8.15 3.33 19.91
N LEU A 261 7.00 3.74 20.46
CA LEU A 261 5.81 4.01 19.68
C LEU A 261 5.85 5.41 19.03
N ALA A 262 5.07 5.58 17.96
CA ALA A 262 4.79 6.87 17.31
C ALA A 262 3.29 7.14 17.29
N ALA A 263 2.90 8.42 17.31
CA ALA A 263 1.50 8.85 17.43
C ALA A 263 0.62 8.15 16.38
N ASN A 264 -0.44 7.52 16.87
CA ASN A 264 -1.44 6.80 16.08
C ASN A 264 -0.89 5.70 15.13
N CYS A 265 0.39 5.32 15.20
CA CYS A 265 0.95 4.43 14.17
C CYS A 265 0.32 3.04 14.19
N TYR A 266 -0.02 2.47 15.35
CA TYR A 266 -0.73 1.20 15.43
C TYR A 266 -2.22 1.37 15.75
N GLU A 267 -2.76 2.59 15.72
CA GLU A 267 -4.19 2.80 16.00
C GLU A 267 -5.05 1.96 15.06
N ALA A 268 -5.98 1.20 15.66
CA ALA A 268 -6.91 0.30 15.00
C ALA A 268 -6.26 -0.68 14.00
N MET A 269 -4.94 -0.94 14.10
CA MET A 269 -4.16 -1.72 13.13
C MET A 269 -4.76 -3.09 12.84
N PHE A 270 -5.23 -3.81 13.88
CA PHE A 270 -5.87 -5.12 13.78
C PHE A 270 -7.34 -5.12 14.20
N SER A 271 -7.98 -3.94 14.25
CA SER A 271 -9.40 -3.83 14.63
C SER A 271 -10.26 -4.71 13.72
N GLY A 272 -11.09 -5.58 14.27
CA GLY A 272 -11.94 -6.50 13.52
C GLY A 272 -11.22 -7.70 12.88
N CYS A 273 -9.95 -7.96 13.20
CA CYS A 273 -9.25 -9.19 12.81
C CYS A 273 -9.73 -10.37 13.65
N THR A 274 -10.96 -10.83 13.42
CA THR A 274 -11.69 -11.78 14.28
C THR A 274 -11.03 -13.14 14.49
N LYS A 275 -10.09 -13.55 13.63
CA LYS A 275 -9.32 -14.80 13.76
C LYS A 275 -7.92 -14.63 14.33
N LEU A 276 -7.46 -13.38 14.50
CA LEU A 276 -6.11 -13.08 14.97
C LEU A 276 -5.97 -13.55 16.42
N ASN A 277 -5.01 -14.45 16.66
CA ASN A 277 -4.83 -15.08 17.98
C ASN A 277 -3.35 -15.12 18.43
N SER A 278 -2.45 -14.46 17.71
CA SER A 278 -1.03 -14.35 18.05
C SER A 278 -0.54 -12.95 17.71
N LEU A 279 0.17 -12.31 18.65
CA LEU A 279 0.75 -10.98 18.48
C LEU A 279 2.07 -10.89 19.24
N LYS A 280 3.11 -10.40 18.56
CA LYS A 280 4.45 -10.22 19.14
C LYS A 280 4.93 -8.79 18.94
N VAL A 281 5.32 -8.14 20.04
CA VAL A 281 5.75 -6.73 20.06
C VAL A 281 7.16 -6.54 20.61
N GLY A 282 7.78 -5.41 20.25
CA GLY A 282 9.09 -4.97 20.70
C GLY A 282 9.09 -3.72 21.60
N PHE A 283 7.98 -2.99 21.70
CA PHE A 283 7.90 -1.78 22.51
C PHE A 283 7.82 -2.09 24.01
N THR A 284 8.33 -1.18 24.83
CA THR A 284 8.44 -1.38 26.29
C THR A 284 7.51 -0.47 27.10
N SER A 285 6.75 0.40 26.45
CA SER A 285 5.88 1.40 27.08
C SER A 285 4.67 1.69 26.19
N TRP A 286 3.51 1.88 26.81
CA TRP A 286 2.28 2.32 26.14
C TRP A 286 2.13 3.84 26.09
N LEU A 287 2.98 4.57 26.83
CA LEU A 287 2.83 6.00 27.12
C LEU A 287 3.82 6.89 26.34
N ASP A 288 4.47 6.34 25.30
CA ASP A 288 5.49 7.08 24.55
C ASP A 288 4.89 8.26 23.79
N THR A 289 3.60 8.18 23.43
CA THR A 289 2.93 9.13 22.55
C THR A 289 1.41 8.93 22.55
N GLU A 290 0.67 9.86 21.96
CA GLU A 290 -0.79 9.88 21.91
C GLU A 290 -1.34 8.76 21.01
N ASP A 291 -2.33 8.02 21.54
CA ASP A 291 -3.17 7.06 20.82
C ASP A 291 -2.44 6.01 19.96
N ALA A 292 -1.16 5.73 20.27
CA ALA A 292 -0.30 4.86 19.47
C ALA A 292 -0.91 3.48 19.18
N THR A 293 -1.64 2.91 20.15
CA THR A 293 -2.29 1.60 20.07
C THR A 293 -3.80 1.69 20.31
N LEU A 294 -4.41 2.87 20.18
CA LEU A 294 -5.84 3.06 20.42
C LEU A 294 -6.67 2.09 19.56
N ASN A 295 -7.52 1.28 20.21
CA ASN A 295 -8.38 0.27 19.57
C ASN A 295 -7.65 -0.73 18.63
N TRP A 296 -6.33 -0.87 18.74
CA TRP A 296 -5.52 -1.66 17.80
C TRP A 296 -5.91 -3.14 17.74
N VAL A 297 -6.50 -3.68 18.80
CA VAL A 297 -6.95 -5.08 18.92
C VAL A 297 -8.44 -5.19 19.21
N ASN A 298 -9.21 -4.13 18.95
CA ASN A 298 -10.67 -4.18 19.09
C ASN A 298 -11.26 -5.31 18.23
N ASN A 299 -12.12 -6.16 18.79
CA ASN A 299 -12.77 -7.27 18.08
C ASN A 299 -11.83 -8.32 17.44
N VAL A 300 -10.68 -8.61 18.07
CA VAL A 300 -9.84 -9.78 17.73
C VAL A 300 -10.39 -11.08 18.36
N SER A 301 -9.73 -12.22 18.14
CA SER A 301 -10.10 -13.50 18.77
C SER A 301 -10.22 -13.37 20.30
N PRO A 302 -11.20 -14.01 20.95
CA PRO A 302 -11.35 -13.96 22.41
C PRO A 302 -10.20 -14.66 23.16
N THR A 303 -9.43 -15.50 22.47
CA THR A 303 -8.26 -16.19 23.03
C THR A 303 -7.08 -16.06 22.09
N GLY A 304 -5.88 -15.94 22.66
CA GLY A 304 -4.65 -15.82 21.92
C GLY A 304 -3.42 -15.68 22.81
N THR A 305 -2.26 -15.52 22.20
CA THR A 305 -0.97 -15.31 22.87
C THR A 305 -0.41 -13.94 22.53
N PHE A 306 -0.09 -13.15 23.56
CA PHE A 306 0.59 -11.88 23.45
C PHE A 306 2.04 -12.03 23.93
N VAL A 307 3.00 -11.86 23.03
CA VAL A 307 4.44 -11.97 23.33
C VAL A 307 5.04 -10.58 23.41
N CYS A 308 5.67 -10.23 24.53
CA CYS A 308 6.21 -8.89 24.74
C CYS A 308 7.55 -8.87 25.49
N PRO A 309 8.30 -7.75 25.46
CA PRO A 309 9.53 -7.61 26.22
C PRO A 309 9.29 -7.57 27.73
N TYR A 310 10.33 -7.91 28.50
CA TYR A 310 10.33 -7.70 29.95
C TYR A 310 10.16 -6.21 30.29
N GLY A 311 9.24 -5.91 31.21
CA GLY A 311 9.01 -4.55 31.72
C GLY A 311 7.83 -3.81 31.07
N LEU A 312 7.25 -4.32 29.98
CA LEU A 312 5.99 -3.79 29.46
C LEU A 312 4.87 -4.06 30.48
N ASP A 313 4.10 -3.03 30.83
CA ASP A 313 2.95 -3.19 31.73
C ASP A 313 1.85 -4.00 31.01
N THR A 314 1.64 -5.22 31.48
CA THR A 314 0.56 -6.08 31.02
C THR A 314 -0.48 -6.27 32.13
N SER A 315 -0.80 -5.26 32.93
CA SER A 315 -1.92 -5.32 33.88
C SER A 315 -3.24 -4.90 33.23
N VAL A 316 -3.19 -3.93 32.31
CA VAL A 316 -4.36 -3.43 31.56
C VAL A 316 -4.76 -4.45 30.48
N ARG A 317 -6.06 -4.74 30.42
CA ARG A 317 -6.67 -5.67 29.47
C ARG A 317 -7.86 -5.00 28.81
N ASP A 318 -7.66 -4.49 27.61
CA ASP A 318 -8.66 -3.78 26.82
C ASP A 318 -8.28 -3.79 25.32
N ASP A 319 -9.05 -3.08 24.52
CA ASP A 319 -8.86 -2.99 23.06
C ASP A 319 -7.66 -2.14 22.63
N SER A 320 -7.02 -1.42 23.56
CA SER A 320 -5.88 -0.51 23.30
C SER A 320 -4.56 -1.00 23.89
N HIS A 321 -4.59 -2.08 24.68
CA HIS A 321 -3.43 -2.70 25.31
C HIS A 321 -3.38 -4.20 24.95
N VAL A 322 -3.20 -5.06 25.95
CA VAL A 322 -3.26 -6.52 25.77
C VAL A 322 -4.74 -6.94 25.67
N PRO A 323 -5.14 -7.73 24.66
CA PRO A 323 -6.53 -8.18 24.54
C PRO A 323 -7.02 -8.94 25.78
N VAL A 324 -8.30 -8.76 26.12
CA VAL A 324 -8.96 -9.53 27.18
C VAL A 324 -8.94 -11.02 26.82
N GLY A 325 -8.61 -11.89 27.79
CA GLY A 325 -8.61 -13.35 27.62
C GLY A 325 -7.34 -13.94 27.00
N TRP A 326 -6.39 -13.10 26.56
CA TRP A 326 -5.12 -13.58 26.00
C TRP A 326 -4.10 -13.93 27.08
N THR A 327 -3.34 -14.99 26.83
CA THR A 327 -2.18 -15.35 27.65
C THR A 327 -1.00 -14.45 27.29
N VAL A 328 -0.22 -14.04 28.29
CA VAL A 328 0.97 -13.21 28.08
C VAL A 328 2.22 -14.06 28.24
N ASP A 329 3.08 -14.04 27.23
CA ASP A 329 4.43 -14.60 27.28
C ASP A 329 5.44 -13.44 27.32
N VAL A 330 6.15 -13.31 28.43
CA VAL A 330 7.12 -12.25 28.64
C VAL A 330 8.49 -12.79 28.26
N GLY A 331 9.09 -12.20 27.22
CA GLY A 331 10.46 -12.49 26.85
C GLY A 331 11.39 -12.27 28.05
N THR A 332 12.28 -13.23 28.31
CA THR A 332 13.11 -13.29 29.54
C THR A 332 14.08 -12.11 29.73
N GLY A 333 14.10 -11.14 28.81
CA GLY A 333 15.11 -10.08 28.74
C GLY A 333 16.50 -10.61 28.37
N ILE A 334 16.61 -11.91 28.04
CA ILE A 334 17.83 -12.54 27.57
C ILE A 334 17.73 -12.63 26.06
N ALA A 335 18.41 -11.73 25.34
CA ALA A 335 18.66 -11.94 23.92
C ALA A 335 19.28 -13.34 23.77
N PRO A 336 18.82 -14.18 22.82
CA PRO A 336 19.54 -15.40 22.50
C PRO A 336 20.99 -14.99 22.22
N VAL A 337 21.95 -15.60 22.92
CA VAL A 337 23.35 -15.45 22.54
C VAL A 337 23.42 -16.03 21.14
N MET A 338 23.52 -15.16 20.13
CA MET A 338 23.87 -15.59 18.78
C MET A 338 25.25 -16.21 18.91
N ASP A 339 25.32 -17.52 18.76
CA ASP A 339 26.59 -18.23 18.62
C ASP A 339 27.23 -17.72 17.33
N ASN A 340 28.06 -16.69 17.48
CA ASN A 340 28.89 -16.21 16.39
C ASN A 340 30.03 -17.22 16.28
N SER A 341 29.73 -18.38 15.68
CA SER A 341 30.69 -19.43 15.37
C SER A 341 31.62 -18.95 14.24
N ALA A 342 32.40 -17.92 14.52
CA ALA A 342 33.45 -17.36 13.67
C ALA A 342 34.44 -16.52 14.51
N ALA A 343 34.95 -17.04 15.63
CA ALA A 343 36.12 -16.47 16.31
C ALA A 343 36.86 -17.50 17.19
N ASN A 344 37.63 -18.40 16.59
CA ASN A 344 38.81 -19.08 17.18
C ASN A 344 38.76 -19.54 18.66
N GLY A 345 37.62 -19.98 19.19
CA GLY A 345 37.53 -20.61 20.52
C GLY A 345 37.99 -19.74 21.71
N VAL A 346 38.05 -18.41 21.56
CA VAL A 346 38.46 -17.50 22.65
C VAL A 346 37.25 -16.85 23.31
N ILE A 347 37.09 -17.09 24.61
CA ILE A 347 35.97 -16.60 25.43
C ILE A 347 36.38 -15.30 26.15
N TYR A 348 35.47 -14.34 26.27
CA TYR A 348 35.68 -13.08 26.99
C TYR A 348 34.58 -12.85 28.04
N ASN A 349 34.89 -12.17 29.15
CA ASN A 349 33.92 -11.77 30.17
C ASN A 349 33.21 -10.44 29.79
N THR A 350 32.20 -10.02 30.56
CA THR A 350 31.43 -8.77 30.33
C THR A 350 32.25 -7.49 30.49
N SER A 351 33.52 -7.60 30.87
CA SER A 351 34.50 -6.51 30.96
C SER A 351 35.57 -6.60 29.87
N GLY A 352 35.41 -7.50 28.88
CA GLY A 352 36.33 -7.67 27.75
C GLY A 352 37.62 -8.44 28.06
N GLN A 353 37.71 -9.14 29.20
CA GLN A 353 38.89 -9.92 29.57
C GLN A 353 38.76 -11.39 29.13
N ARG A 354 39.85 -12.00 28.68
CA ARG A 354 39.89 -13.41 28.23
C ARG A 354 39.55 -14.37 29.39
N ALA A 355 38.61 -15.28 29.17
CA ALA A 355 38.12 -16.25 30.14
C ALA A 355 38.49 -17.69 29.73
N GLY A 356 38.90 -18.52 30.69
CA GLY A 356 39.19 -19.95 30.48
C GLY A 356 37.93 -20.83 30.51
N GLU A 357 38.02 -22.05 29.98
CA GLU A 357 36.91 -23.03 29.85
C GLU A 357 36.23 -23.42 31.18
N GLN A 358 36.88 -23.16 32.30
CA GLN A 358 36.34 -23.47 33.64
C GLN A 358 35.26 -22.48 34.10
N ASN A 359 35.10 -21.34 33.41
CA ASN A 359 34.09 -20.33 33.70
C ASN A 359 32.72 -20.62 33.02
N ARG A 360 32.41 -21.90 32.76
CA ARG A 360 31.16 -22.29 32.09
C ARG A 360 29.97 -22.13 33.04
N GLY A 361 29.32 -20.97 32.93
CA GLY A 361 27.92 -20.78 33.34
C GLY A 361 27.70 -19.66 34.36
N ILE A 362 26.58 -18.95 34.16
CA ILE A 362 25.96 -18.10 35.17
C ILE A 362 24.84 -18.91 35.81
N VAL A 363 24.93 -19.16 37.10
CA VAL A 363 23.83 -19.74 37.89
C VAL A 363 23.02 -18.59 38.45
N ILE A 364 21.70 -18.58 38.23
CA ILE A 364 20.79 -17.60 38.84
C ILE A 364 20.09 -18.26 40.01
N GLN A 365 20.36 -17.77 41.22
CA GLN A 365 19.71 -18.23 42.46
C GLN A 365 19.16 -17.01 43.19
N ASN A 366 17.89 -17.02 43.57
CA ASN A 366 17.24 -15.91 44.31
C ASN A 366 17.46 -14.52 43.67
N GLY A 367 17.40 -14.43 42.33
CA GLY A 367 17.58 -13.17 41.60
C GLY A 367 19.03 -12.62 41.57
N ARG A 368 20.01 -13.39 42.05
CA ARG A 368 21.44 -13.03 42.01
C ARG A 368 22.20 -13.94 41.08
N LYS A 369 23.16 -13.36 40.34
CA LYS A 369 24.03 -14.06 39.40
C LYS A 369 25.26 -14.58 40.13
N TYR A 370 25.51 -15.88 40.05
CA TYR A 370 26.69 -16.54 40.60
C TYR A 370 27.54 -17.08 39.45
N PHE A 371 28.85 -16.87 39.54
CA PHE A 371 29.79 -17.60 38.72
C PHE A 371 30.02 -18.97 39.35
N ASN A 372 29.82 -20.02 38.59
CA ASN A 372 30.27 -21.35 39.00
C ASN A 372 31.81 -21.30 39.00
N ARG A 373 32.43 -21.39 40.18
CA ARG A 373 33.89 -21.36 40.34
C ARG A 373 34.50 -22.74 40.16
#